data_AF-A0A7W6NYC6-F1
#
_entry.id   AF-A0A7W6NYC6-F1
#
_cell.length_a   1.000
_cell.length_b   1.000
_cell.length_c   1.000
_cell.angle_alpha   90.00
_cell.angle_beta   90.00
_cell.angle_gamma   90.00
#
_symmetry.space_group_name_H-M   'P 1'
#
loop_
_entity.id
_entity.type
_entity.pdbx_description
1 polymer ?
#
loop_
_entity_poly.entity_id
_entity_poly.type
_entity_poly.pdbx_seq_one_letter_code
_entity_poly.pdbx_strand_id
1 'polypeptide(L)'
;MAGWQGLAAAMLLFGGLSLAPGAMAQEAGQLADRPDFSMVTSKAAAQRLVREGRLVRIRLFPAELGGPADPGNLTYIPPAVEYTRQLLIGTLQRFTAEDLIDQLDVQAEYKGTSIVPSRIHFTAKHSRGGPPFEGVVEVW
;
A
#
# COMPACT_ATOMS: atom_id res chain seq x y z
N MET A 1 -55.31 -26.75 -39.82
CA MET A 1 -54.34 -26.03 -38.99
C MET A 1 -53.63 -27.09 -38.17
N ALA A 2 -52.48 -27.60 -38.65
CA ALA A 2 -51.12 -27.22 -38.20
C ALA A 2 -50.93 -27.45 -36.68
N GLY A 3 -50.00 -28.26 -36.18
CA GLY A 3 -48.96 -29.09 -36.77
C GLY A 3 -48.29 -29.89 -35.62
N TRP A 4 -47.55 -30.94 -35.99
CA TRP A 4 -46.59 -31.62 -35.13
C TRP A 4 -45.52 -30.66 -34.57
N GLN A 5 -44.74 -31.16 -33.60
CA GLN A 5 -43.44 -30.70 -33.06
C GLN A 5 -43.53 -30.20 -31.60
N GLY A 6 -42.69 -30.65 -30.65
CA GLY A 6 -41.52 -31.53 -30.77
C GLY A 6 -41.04 -32.05 -29.42
N LEU A 7 -40.42 -33.22 -29.47
CA LEU A 7 -39.55 -33.77 -28.44
C LEU A 7 -38.32 -32.86 -28.32
N ALA A 8 -38.16 -32.20 -27.18
CA ALA A 8 -36.89 -31.57 -26.82
C ALA A 8 -36.18 -32.52 -25.85
N ALA A 9 -35.33 -33.37 -26.44
CA ALA A 9 -34.34 -34.15 -25.72
C ALA A 9 -33.44 -33.21 -24.91
N ALA A 10 -33.25 -33.53 -23.63
CA ALA A 10 -32.24 -32.93 -22.78
C ALA A 10 -30.86 -33.40 -23.27
N MET A 11 -30.26 -32.65 -24.20
CA MET A 11 -28.86 -32.78 -24.56
C MET A 11 -28.04 -31.83 -23.69
N LEU A 12 -27.41 -32.41 -22.66
CA LEU A 12 -26.30 -31.85 -21.91
C LEU A 12 -25.14 -31.58 -22.88
N LEU A 13 -24.90 -30.31 -23.18
CA LEU A 13 -23.65 -29.82 -23.75
C LEU A 13 -23.27 -28.50 -23.06
N PHE A 14 -21.96 -28.29 -22.95
CA PHE A 14 -21.23 -27.22 -22.27
C PHE A 14 -21.01 -27.46 -20.78
N GLY A 15 -19.79 -27.54 -20.29
CA GLY A 15 -18.49 -27.31 -20.89
C GLY A 15 -17.46 -27.57 -19.79
N GLY A 16 -16.30 -28.10 -20.16
CA GLY A 16 -15.28 -28.43 -19.17
C GLY A 16 -14.92 -27.20 -18.33
N LEU A 17 -14.78 -27.41 -17.03
CA LEU A 17 -13.99 -26.51 -16.19
C LEU A 17 -12.54 -26.56 -16.70
N SER A 18 -12.25 -25.71 -17.69
CA SER A 18 -10.89 -25.31 -17.98
C SER A 18 -10.47 -24.40 -16.83
N LEU A 19 -9.72 -24.94 -15.87
CA LEU A 19 -8.99 -24.16 -14.89
C LEU A 19 -8.11 -23.17 -15.69
N ALA A 20 -8.49 -21.90 -15.70
CA ALA A 20 -7.71 -20.86 -16.35
C ALA A 20 -6.32 -20.79 -15.66
N PRO A 21 -5.20 -20.94 -16.39
CA PRO A 21 -3.84 -20.83 -15.82
C PRO A 21 -3.47 -19.40 -15.38
N GLY A 22 -4.39 -18.44 -15.48
CA GLY A 22 -4.09 -17.00 -15.40
C GLY A 22 -3.83 -16.47 -13.99
N ALA A 23 -4.31 -17.14 -12.94
CA ALA A 23 -4.19 -16.60 -11.58
C ALA A 23 -2.74 -16.56 -11.08
N MET A 24 -1.91 -17.56 -11.42
CA MET A 24 -0.52 -17.63 -10.95
C MET A 24 0.44 -16.73 -11.72
N ALA A 25 0.10 -16.29 -12.93
CA ALA A 25 0.93 -15.36 -13.71
C ALA A 25 0.77 -13.89 -13.26
N GLN A 26 -0.36 -13.56 -12.61
CA GLN A 26 -0.65 -12.20 -12.15
C GLN A 26 0.15 -11.83 -10.89
N GLU A 27 0.48 -12.80 -10.03
CA GLU A 27 1.33 -12.55 -8.85
C GLU A 27 2.82 -12.40 -9.22
N ALA A 28 3.31 -13.14 -10.22
CA ALA A 28 4.70 -13.03 -10.66
C ALA A 28 5.00 -11.73 -11.44
N GLY A 29 4.00 -11.15 -12.11
CA GLY A 29 4.12 -9.89 -12.85
C GLY A 29 4.14 -8.63 -11.98
N GLN A 30 3.65 -8.68 -10.73
CA GLN A 30 3.58 -7.52 -9.83
C GLN A 30 4.88 -7.23 -9.08
N LEU A 31 5.83 -8.17 -9.05
CA LEU A 31 7.14 -7.99 -8.41
C LEU A 31 8.18 -7.34 -9.34
N ALA A 32 7.97 -7.39 -10.66
CA ALA A 32 8.97 -7.00 -11.66
C ALA A 32 9.04 -5.48 -11.94
N ASP A 33 8.10 -4.67 -11.44
CA ASP A 33 7.98 -3.25 -11.84
C ASP A 33 8.01 -2.26 -10.65
N ARG A 34 8.43 -2.70 -9.46
CA ARG A 34 8.66 -1.77 -8.35
C ARG A 34 9.98 -1.02 -8.57
N PRO A 35 9.98 0.32 -8.58
CA PRO A 35 11.19 1.10 -8.76
C PRO A 35 12.18 0.84 -7.62
N ASP A 36 13.42 0.47 -7.96
CA ASP A 36 14.51 0.26 -7.00
C ASP A 36 15.16 1.60 -6.60
N PHE A 37 15.21 1.89 -5.30
CA PHE A 37 15.85 3.08 -4.73
C PHE A 37 17.07 2.76 -3.85
N SER A 38 17.64 1.56 -3.95
CA SER A 38 18.84 1.14 -3.20
C SER A 38 20.02 2.09 -3.36
N MET A 39 20.17 2.69 -4.55
CA MET A 39 21.25 3.61 -4.88
C MET A 39 21.01 5.07 -4.42
N VAL A 40 19.87 5.37 -3.79
CA VAL A 40 19.56 6.72 -3.30
C VAL A 40 20.14 6.90 -1.91
N THR A 41 21.44 7.20 -1.82
CA THR A 41 22.18 7.22 -0.54
C THR A 41 22.43 8.64 -0.01
N SER A 42 21.96 9.68 -0.70
CA SER A 42 22.20 11.07 -0.32
C SER A 42 20.99 11.96 -0.54
N LYS A 43 20.88 13.00 0.28
CA LYS A 43 19.83 14.02 0.16
C LYS A 43 19.83 14.69 -1.21
N ALA A 44 21.01 14.95 -1.79
CA ALA A 44 21.12 15.52 -3.14
C ALA A 44 20.54 14.61 -4.22
N ALA A 45 20.78 13.29 -4.12
CA ALA A 45 20.19 12.32 -5.04
C ALA A 45 18.66 12.24 -4.87
N ALA A 46 18.16 12.18 -3.64
CA ALA A 46 16.72 12.17 -3.37
C ALA A 46 16.04 13.46 -3.89
N GLN A 47 16.62 14.62 -3.63
CA GLN A 47 16.10 15.90 -4.11
C GLN A 47 16.07 16.01 -5.64
N ARG A 48 17.05 15.42 -6.33
CA ARG A 48 17.02 15.32 -7.79
C ARG A 48 15.82 14.51 -8.25
N LEU A 49 15.59 13.33 -7.66
CA LEU A 49 14.43 12.49 -7.96
C LEU A 49 13.10 13.17 -7.61
N VAL A 50 13.07 14.03 -6.58
CA VAL A 50 11.90 14.85 -6.27
C VAL A 50 11.61 15.86 -7.40
N ARG A 51 12.63 16.54 -7.92
CA ARG A 51 12.46 17.44 -9.07
C ARG A 51 12.03 16.72 -10.34
N GLU A 52 12.45 15.47 -10.51
CA GLU A 52 12.04 14.60 -11.61
C GLU A 52 10.64 14.00 -11.41
N GLY A 53 9.98 14.25 -10.27
CA GLY A 53 8.66 13.68 -9.94
C GLY A 53 8.67 12.19 -9.60
N ARG A 54 9.86 11.59 -9.41
CA ARG A 54 10.03 10.17 -9.07
C ARG A 54 9.93 9.89 -7.58
N LEU A 55 10.21 10.90 -6.75
CA LEU A 55 9.99 10.87 -5.31
C LEU A 55 9.18 12.09 -4.88
N VAL A 56 8.51 11.99 -3.75
CA VAL A 56 7.92 13.12 -3.03
C VAL A 56 8.52 13.18 -1.64
N ARG A 57 8.62 14.39 -1.10
CA ARG A 57 9.02 14.59 0.29
C ARG A 57 7.79 14.53 1.17
N ILE A 58 7.82 13.70 2.20
CA ILE A 58 6.71 13.47 3.12
C ILE A 58 7.19 13.57 4.57
N ARG A 59 6.25 13.72 5.50
CA ARG A 59 6.52 13.56 6.93
C ARG A 59 6.32 12.10 7.33
N LEU A 60 7.32 11.46 7.95
CA LEU A 60 7.23 10.05 8.33
C LEU A 60 6.06 9.85 9.28
N PHE A 61 6.08 10.57 10.40
CA PHE A 61 4.95 10.72 11.30
C PHE A 61 3.98 11.79 10.75
N PRO A 62 2.70 11.45 10.51
CA PRO A 62 1.71 12.38 9.94
C PRO A 62 1.46 13.61 10.81
N ALA A 63 1.45 14.80 10.21
CA ALA A 63 1.25 16.06 10.94
C ALA A 63 -0.14 16.11 11.59
N GLU A 64 -1.12 15.55 10.91
CA GLU A 64 -2.52 15.48 11.29
C GLU A 64 -2.76 14.62 12.53
N LEU A 65 -1.78 13.78 12.89
CA LEU A 65 -1.78 12.91 14.06
C LEU A 65 -0.78 13.38 15.13
N GLY A 66 -0.27 14.61 15.01
CA GLY A 66 0.67 15.20 15.98
C GLY A 66 2.15 15.08 15.59
N GLY A 67 2.45 14.65 14.36
CA GLY A 67 3.83 14.54 13.88
C GLY A 67 4.57 15.87 13.87
N PRO A 68 5.82 15.92 14.38
CA PRO A 68 6.53 17.18 14.53
C PRO A 68 6.95 17.76 13.17
N ALA A 69 7.13 19.09 13.15
CA ALA A 69 7.50 19.85 11.95
C ALA A 69 9.02 20.05 11.83
N ASP A 70 9.82 19.09 12.32
CA ASP A 70 11.28 19.17 12.28
C ASP A 70 11.88 18.37 11.10
N PRO A 71 13.17 18.61 10.75
CA PRO A 71 13.82 17.93 9.65
C PRO A 71 13.99 16.41 9.80
N GLY A 72 14.01 15.89 11.03
CA GLY A 72 14.15 14.46 11.34
C GLY A 72 12.89 13.67 11.02
N ASN A 73 11.73 14.31 11.04
CA ASN A 73 10.47 13.71 10.62
C ASN A 73 10.27 13.72 9.09
N LEU A 74 11.27 14.10 8.28
CA LEU A 74 11.11 14.18 6.82
C LEU A 74 11.80 13.01 6.12
N THR A 75 11.08 12.37 5.21
CA THR A 75 11.60 11.28 4.36
C THR A 75 11.11 11.41 2.92
N TYR A 76 11.45 10.45 2.07
CA TYR A 76 11.12 10.43 0.65
C TYR A 76 10.45 9.12 0.27
N ILE A 77 9.39 9.16 -0.52
CA ILE A 77 8.72 7.96 -1.06
C ILE A 77 8.26 8.20 -2.51
N PRO A 78 7.95 7.17 -3.30
CA PRO A 78 7.34 7.33 -4.62
C PRO A 78 5.95 7.97 -4.53
N PRO A 79 5.54 8.80 -5.51
CA PRO A 79 4.21 9.41 -5.53
C PRO A 79 3.06 8.40 -5.42
N ALA A 80 3.18 7.24 -6.07
CA ALA A 80 2.15 6.19 -6.03
C ALA A 80 1.94 5.61 -4.61
N VAL A 81 3.01 5.56 -3.81
CA VAL A 81 2.98 5.06 -2.43
C VAL A 81 2.35 6.09 -1.48
N GLU A 82 2.55 7.38 -1.75
CA GLU A 82 1.96 8.45 -0.94
C GLU A 82 0.43 8.41 -0.96
N TYR A 83 -0.19 8.06 -2.09
CA TYR A 83 -1.65 7.91 -2.15
C TYR A 83 -2.16 6.84 -1.17
N THR A 84 -1.57 5.65 -1.18
CA THR A 84 -1.91 4.56 -0.25
C THR A 84 -1.67 4.98 1.20
N ARG A 85 -0.55 5.67 1.47
CA ARG A 85 -0.23 6.21 2.79
C ARG A 85 -1.29 7.20 3.27
N GLN A 86 -1.78 8.08 2.42
CA GLN A 86 -2.83 9.06 2.78
C GLN A 86 -4.16 8.38 3.15
N LEU A 87 -4.54 7.29 2.47
CA LEU A 87 -5.72 6.51 2.85
C LEU A 87 -5.58 5.86 4.23
N LEU A 88 -4.39 5.34 4.53
CA LEU A 88 -4.07 4.79 5.85
C LEU A 88 -4.15 5.87 6.93
N ILE A 89 -3.59 7.06 6.67
CA ILE A 89 -3.64 8.21 7.58
C ILE A 89 -5.09 8.64 7.84
N GLY A 90 -5.93 8.72 6.80
CA GLY A 90 -7.36 9.02 6.97
C GLY A 90 -8.08 8.01 7.86
N THR A 91 -7.70 6.74 7.78
CA THR A 91 -8.23 5.68 8.67
C THR A 91 -7.79 5.91 10.12
N LEU A 92 -6.51 6.20 10.34
CA LEU A 92 -5.96 6.49 11.67
C LEU A 92 -6.60 7.75 12.27
N GLN A 93 -6.82 8.80 11.49
CA GLN A 93 -7.51 10.02 11.94
C GLN A 93 -8.93 9.70 12.42
N ARG A 94 -9.67 8.86 11.69
CA ARG A 94 -10.99 8.40 12.13
C ARG A 94 -10.89 7.62 13.44
N PHE A 95 -9.95 6.70 13.57
CA PHE A 95 -9.77 5.93 14.81
C PHE A 95 -9.42 6.81 16.00
N THR A 96 -8.61 7.85 15.82
CA THR A 96 -8.34 8.85 16.85
C THR A 96 -9.59 9.63 17.22
N ALA A 97 -10.39 10.06 16.23
CA ALA A 97 -11.63 10.80 16.47
C ALA A 97 -12.71 9.98 17.19
N GLU A 98 -12.71 8.67 17.00
CA GLU A 98 -13.63 7.71 17.63
C GLU A 98 -13.12 7.16 18.97
N ASP A 99 -12.01 7.67 19.50
CA ASP A 99 -11.36 7.19 20.75
C ASP A 99 -11.02 5.69 20.71
N LEU A 100 -10.67 5.17 19.51
CA LEU A 100 -10.25 3.79 19.30
C LEU A 100 -8.74 3.61 19.45
N ILE A 101 -7.95 4.67 19.24
CA ILE A 101 -6.51 4.73 19.45
C ILE A 101 -6.12 6.05 20.12
N ASP A 102 -5.11 6.02 20.98
CA ASP A 102 -4.53 7.21 21.61
C ASP A 102 -2.98 7.23 21.55
N GLN A 103 -2.39 6.19 20.97
CA GLN A 103 -0.96 6.04 20.78
C GLN A 103 -0.69 5.54 19.36
N LEU A 104 0.26 6.19 18.68
CA LEU A 104 0.74 5.83 17.36
C LEU A 104 2.27 5.79 17.36
N ASP A 105 2.84 4.70 16.86
CA ASP A 105 4.25 4.57 16.54
C ASP A 105 4.41 4.40 15.02
N VAL A 106 5.39 5.09 14.44
CA VAL A 106 5.67 5.03 13.00
C VAL A 106 7.16 4.76 12.79
N GLN A 107 7.47 3.61 12.19
CA GLN A 107 8.84 3.16 11.97
C GLN A 107 9.11 2.95 10.48
N ALA A 108 10.27 3.41 10.02
CA ALA A 108 10.72 3.22 8.65
C ALA A 108 11.83 2.18 8.58
N GLU A 109 11.68 1.20 7.68
CA GLU A 109 12.71 0.20 7.40
C GLU A 109 13.48 0.59 6.13
N TYR A 110 14.81 0.60 6.22
CA TYR A 110 15.69 0.96 5.11
C TYR A 110 16.50 -0.25 4.64
N LYS A 111 16.74 -0.34 3.32
CA LYS A 111 17.58 -1.37 2.71
C LYS A 111 18.97 -0.79 2.42
N GLY A 112 20.01 -1.44 2.95
CA GLY A 112 21.40 -1.06 2.71
C GLY A 112 21.70 0.36 3.19
N THR A 113 22.24 1.18 2.29
CA THR A 113 22.61 2.58 2.55
C THR A 113 21.60 3.59 1.98
N SER A 114 20.45 3.11 1.50
CA SER A 114 19.42 3.99 0.94
C SER A 114 18.79 4.86 2.03
N ILE A 115 18.57 6.13 1.71
CA ILE A 115 17.80 7.07 2.54
C ILE A 115 16.31 7.09 2.17
N VAL A 116 15.89 6.25 1.22
CA VAL A 116 14.49 6.01 0.87
C VAL A 116 14.06 4.73 1.62
N PRO A 117 13.06 4.79 2.51
CA PRO A 117 12.59 3.60 3.20
C PRO A 117 12.06 2.61 2.18
N SER A 118 12.30 1.33 2.44
CA SER A 118 11.69 0.22 1.70
C SER A 118 10.29 -0.10 2.20
N ARG A 119 10.01 0.21 3.47
CA ARG A 119 8.74 -0.04 4.14
C ARG A 119 8.52 0.96 5.27
N ILE A 120 7.26 1.28 5.54
CA ILE A 120 6.85 2.07 6.71
C ILE A 120 5.79 1.27 7.48
N HIS A 121 6.03 1.10 8.78
CA HIS A 121 5.11 0.47 9.73
C HIS A 121 4.40 1.53 10.55
N PHE A 122 3.09 1.34 10.73
CA PHE A 122 2.24 2.12 11.60
C PHE A 122 1.65 1.17 12.62
N THR A 123 1.99 1.34 13.89
CA THR A 123 1.42 0.58 14.99
C THR A 123 0.61 1.53 15.84
N ALA A 124 -0.71 1.34 15.88
CA ALA A 124 -1.62 2.16 16.67
C ALA A 124 -2.29 1.33 17.75
N LYS A 125 -2.43 1.89 18.95
CA LYS A 125 -3.04 1.21 20.08
C LYS A 125 -3.78 2.19 20.98
N HIS A 126 -4.55 1.62 21.91
CA HIS A 126 -5.18 2.35 22.98
C HIS A 126 -4.54 2.00 24.33
N SER A 127 -4.26 3.01 25.15
CA SER A 127 -3.76 2.86 26.53
C SER A 127 -4.65 1.99 27.44
N ARG A 128 -5.97 1.93 27.18
CA ARG A 128 -6.93 1.09 27.92
C ARG A 128 -6.87 -0.39 27.52
N GLY A 129 -6.05 -0.74 26.55
CA GLY A 129 -5.88 -2.10 26.02
C GLY A 129 -6.75 -2.38 24.80
N GLY A 130 -6.69 -3.63 24.32
CA GLY A 130 -7.28 -4.06 23.06
C GLY A 130 -6.20 -4.47 22.04
N PRO A 131 -6.60 -5.11 20.92
CA PRO A 131 -5.67 -5.46 19.86
C PRO A 131 -5.11 -4.19 19.19
N PRO A 132 -3.80 -4.14 18.88
CA PRO A 132 -3.25 -3.04 18.10
C PRO A 132 -3.77 -3.09 16.67
N PHE A 133 -3.85 -1.92 16.05
CA PHE A 133 -3.97 -1.79 14.61
C PHE A 133 -2.56 -1.72 14.01
N GLU A 134 -2.31 -2.54 13.00
CA GLU A 134 -1.05 -2.57 12.25
C GLU A 134 -1.32 -2.18 10.79
N GLY A 135 -0.62 -1.16 10.32
CA GLY A 135 -0.63 -0.72 8.93
C GLY A 135 0.77 -0.80 8.34
N VAL A 136 0.91 -1.38 7.16
CA VAL A 136 2.20 -1.46 6.46
C VAL A 136 2.07 -0.80 5.10
N VAL A 137 3.00 0.10 4.81
CA VAL A 137 3.17 0.73 3.50
C VAL A 137 4.47 0.20 2.90
N GLU A 138 4.34 -0.70 1.92
CA GLU A 138 5.46 -1.12 1.08
C GLU A 138 5.85 0.00 0.13
N VAL A 139 7.13 0.35 0.10
CA VAL A 139 7.64 1.46 -0.70
C VAL A 139 8.32 0.94 -1.96
N TRP A 140 9.27 0.01 -1.82
CA TRP A 140 10.00 -0.63 -2.92
C TRP A 140 10.70 -1.93 -2.52
#